data_AF-A0A443RV81-F1
#
_entry.id   AF-A0A443RV81-F1
#
_cell.length_a   1.000
_cell.length_b   1.000
_cell.length_c   1.000
_cell.angle_alpha   90.00
_cell.angle_beta   90.00
_cell.angle_gamma   90.00
#
_symmetry.space_group_name_H-M   'P 1'
#
loop_
_entity.id
_entity.type
_entity.pdbx_description
1 polymer ?
#
loop_
_entity_poly.entity_id
_entity_poly.type
_entity_poly.pdbx_seq_one_letter_code
_entity_poly.pdbx_strand_id
1 'polypeptide(L)'
;MASFVINAAEKTIDYEAALDSLPREIVNDPILNKYKQCFEGIGCLKTIHKIKLKDEAIPRIVARRIPVALRDKVKSALDDLEAKGIIEKVNEAT
;
A
#
# COMPACT_ATOMS: atom_id res chain seq x y z
N MET A 1 19.34 14.82 14.93
CA MET A 1 18.24 13.83 15.00
C MET A 1 17.14 14.32 14.08
N ALA A 2 16.91 13.67 12.94
CA ALA A 2 15.81 14.05 12.05
C ALA A 2 14.49 13.64 12.71
N SER A 3 13.70 14.64 13.10
CA SER A 3 12.36 14.47 13.65
C SER A 3 11.39 14.21 12.50
N PHE A 4 11.01 12.95 12.30
CA PHE A 4 9.86 12.59 11.47
C PHE A 4 8.59 13.08 12.17
N VAL A 5 7.97 14.13 11.64
CA VAL A 5 6.66 14.60 12.11
C VAL A 5 5.62 13.66 11.52
N ILE A 6 5.16 12.72 12.34
CA ILE A 6 4.05 11.83 11.99
C ILE A 6 2.78 12.68 12.11
N ASN A 7 2.05 12.88 11.01
CA ASN A 7 0.75 13.54 11.07
C ASN A 7 -0.20 12.65 11.89
N ALA A 8 -0.72 13.20 13.00
CA ALA A 8 -1.53 12.44 13.95
C ALA A 8 -2.95 12.14 13.45
N ALA A 9 -3.36 12.73 12.33
CA ALA A 9 -4.71 12.56 11.76
C ALA A 9 -4.77 11.50 10.66
N GLU A 10 -3.73 11.37 9.84
CA GLU A 10 -3.69 10.47 8.69
C GLU A 10 -2.29 9.87 8.66
N LYS A 11 -2.16 8.54 8.71
CA LYS A 11 -0.87 7.82 8.61
C LYS A 11 -0.26 7.92 7.19
N THR A 12 -0.32 9.09 6.58
CA THR A 12 0.33 9.46 5.35
C THR A 12 1.64 10.15 5.69
N ILE A 13 2.66 9.90 4.87
CA ILE A 13 3.89 10.68 4.93
C ILE A 13 3.56 12.01 4.29
N ASP A 14 3.60 13.08 5.07
CA ASP A 14 3.46 14.44 4.56
C ASP A 14 4.73 14.80 3.78
N TYR A 15 4.75 14.45 2.49
CA TYR A 15 5.89 14.67 1.60
C TYR A 15 6.32 16.16 1.57
N GLU A 16 5.35 17.08 1.64
CA GLU A 16 5.62 18.53 1.69
C GLU A 16 6.41 18.95 2.94
N ALA A 17 6.10 18.39 4.11
CA ALA A 17 6.83 18.69 5.35
C ALA A 17 8.22 18.04 5.39
N ALA A 18 8.40 16.91 4.69
CA ALA A 18 9.69 16.24 4.55
C ALA A 18 10.66 16.98 3.62
N LEU A 19 10.15 17.69 2.59
CA LEU A 19 10.95 18.44 1.63
C LEU A 19 11.75 19.60 2.28
N ASP A 20 11.21 20.23 3.31
CA ASP A 20 11.88 21.33 4.04
C ASP A 20 13.14 20.89 4.81
N SER A 21 13.27 19.60 5.09
CA SER A 21 14.41 19.02 5.82
C SER A 21 15.50 18.44 4.91
N LEU A 22 15.22 18.31 3.61
CA LEU A 22 16.15 17.75 2.64
C LEU A 22 17.11 18.83 2.12
N PRO A 23 18.38 18.48 1.82
CA PRO A 23 19.28 19.36 1.11
C PRO A 23 18.61 19.89 -0.17
N ARG A 24 18.67 21.22 -0.40
CA ARG A 24 18.02 21.87 -1.56
C ARG A 24 18.41 21.28 -2.92
N GLU A 25 19.58 20.66 -2.98
CA GLU A 25 20.10 19.94 -4.14
C GLU A 25 19.27 18.70 -4.51
N ILE A 26 18.64 18.05 -3.52
CA ILE A 26 17.76 16.87 -3.72
C ILE A 26 16.34 17.32 -4.09
N VAL A 27 15.85 18.40 -3.49
CA VAL A 27 14.49 18.93 -3.73
C VAL A 27 14.29 19.37 -5.19
N ASN A 28 15.35 19.85 -5.84
CA ASN A 28 15.33 20.27 -7.24
C ASN A 28 15.99 19.27 -8.20
N ASP A 29 16.14 18.00 -7.79
CA ASP A 29 16.77 17.00 -8.64
C ASP A 29 15.92 16.77 -9.92
N PRO A 30 16.49 17.03 -11.11
CA PRO A 30 15.76 16.88 -12.37
C PRO A 30 15.35 15.43 -12.66
N ILE A 31 16.06 14.43 -12.13
CA ILE A 31 15.75 13.01 -12.25
C ILE A 31 14.53 12.67 -11.39
N LEU A 32 14.51 13.10 -10.13
CA LEU A 32 13.38 12.86 -9.24
C LEU A 32 12.10 13.50 -9.79
N ASN A 33 12.19 14.74 -10.27
CA ASN A 33 11.06 15.42 -10.90
C ASN A 33 10.60 14.73 -12.19
N LYS A 34 11.54 14.26 -13.04
CA LYS A 34 11.22 13.57 -14.30
C LYS A 34 10.60 12.19 -14.10
N TYR A 35 11.01 11.46 -13.06
CA TYR A 35 10.55 10.11 -12.79
C TYR A 35 9.74 10.00 -11.50
N LYS A 36 9.04 11.08 -11.11
CA LYS A 36 8.23 11.16 -9.89
C LYS A 36 7.28 9.96 -9.71
N GLN A 37 6.65 9.53 -10.81
CA GLN A 37 5.79 8.34 -10.87
C GLN A 37 6.45 7.01 -10.52
N CYS A 38 7.78 6.91 -10.54
CA CYS A 38 8.53 5.72 -10.13
C CYS A 38 8.77 5.68 -8.61
N PHE A 39 8.64 6.82 -7.94
CA PHE A 39 8.92 6.98 -6.51
C PHE A 39 7.64 7.22 -5.69
N GLU A 40 6.54 7.59 -6.35
CA GLU A 40 5.27 7.91 -5.72
C GLU A 40 4.14 7.00 -6.18
N GLY A 41 3.19 6.75 -5.27
CA GLY A 41 2.01 5.93 -5.52
C GLY A 41 2.30 4.43 -5.52
N ILE A 42 1.33 3.67 -6.03
CA ILE A 42 1.42 2.20 -6.14
C ILE A 42 1.45 1.86 -7.63
N GLY A 43 2.51 1.18 -8.06
CA GLY A 43 2.67 0.75 -9.45
C GLY A 43 1.70 -0.37 -9.81
N CYS A 44 1.28 -0.41 -11.08
CA CYS A 44 0.47 -1.49 -11.63
C CYS A 44 1.21 -2.15 -12.81
N LEU A 45 1.40 -3.48 -12.74
CA LEU A 45 1.95 -4.25 -13.84
C LEU A 45 0.86 -4.45 -14.89
N LYS A 46 1.15 -4.10 -16.14
CA LYS A 46 0.21 -4.25 -17.27
C LYS A 46 -0.10 -5.72 -17.64
N THR A 47 0.65 -6.66 -17.08
CA THR A 47 0.53 -8.09 -17.38
C THR A 47 -0.31 -8.79 -16.33
N ILE A 48 -1.33 -9.52 -16.78
CA ILE A 48 -2.13 -10.39 -15.91
C ILE A 48 -1.31 -11.62 -15.56
N HIS A 49 -1.11 -11.85 -14.26
CA HIS A 49 -0.47 -13.07 -13.77
C HIS A 49 -1.50 -14.20 -13.64
N LYS A 50 -1.23 -15.36 -14.23
CA LYS A 50 -2.09 -16.56 -14.12
C LYS A 50 -1.47 -17.56 -13.16
N ILE A 51 -2.14 -17.79 -12.02
CA ILE A 51 -1.75 -18.81 -11.05
C ILE A 51 -2.12 -20.18 -11.62
N LYS A 52 -1.15 -21.09 -11.72
CA LYS A 52 -1.37 -22.47 -12.17
C LYS A 52 -1.53 -23.39 -10.96
N LEU A 53 -2.69 -24.05 -10.86
CA LEU A 53 -2.94 -25.05 -9.83
C LEU A 53 -2.28 -26.39 -10.20
N LYS A 54 -1.98 -27.20 -9.17
CA LYS A 54 -1.62 -28.60 -9.37
C LYS A 54 -2.87 -29.40 -9.70
N ASP A 55 -2.68 -30.54 -10.35
CA ASP A 55 -3.74 -31.50 -10.58
C ASP A 55 -4.39 -31.89 -9.23
N GLU A 56 -5.72 -31.99 -9.23
CA GLU A 56 -6.55 -32.34 -8.06
C GLU A 56 -6.47 -31.36 -6.86
N ALA A 57 -6.03 -30.12 -7.08
CA ALA A 57 -6.07 -29.09 -6.03
C ALA A 57 -7.51 -28.80 -5.57
N ILE A 58 -7.73 -28.79 -4.25
CA ILE A 58 -9.04 -28.53 -3.63
C ILE A 58 -9.03 -27.14 -2.98
N PRO A 59 -9.99 -26.25 -3.29
CA PRO A 59 -10.12 -24.95 -2.64
C PRO A 59 -10.30 -25.09 -1.13
N ARG A 60 -9.57 -24.30 -0.34
CA ARG A 60 -9.60 -24.36 1.13
C ARG A 60 -9.80 -22.99 1.75
N ILE A 61 -10.89 -22.84 2.51
CA ILE A 61 -11.20 -21.61 3.24
C ILE A 61 -10.75 -21.76 4.70
N VAL A 62 -9.85 -20.88 5.16
CA VAL A 62 -9.38 -20.86 6.55
C VAL A 62 -9.39 -19.43 7.09
N ALA A 63 -10.49 -19.01 7.70
CA ALA A 63 -10.57 -17.73 8.39
C ALA A 63 -9.99 -17.84 9.82
N ARG A 64 -9.07 -16.95 10.18
CA ARG A 64 -8.53 -16.86 11.55
C ARG A 64 -9.27 -15.80 12.36
N ARG A 65 -9.41 -16.02 13.66
CA ARG A 65 -9.96 -15.01 14.57
C ARG A 65 -8.96 -13.87 14.74
N ILE A 66 -9.42 -12.64 14.50
CA ILE A 66 -8.64 -11.42 14.73
C ILE A 66 -8.85 -10.98 16.19
N PRO A 67 -7.77 -10.77 16.97
CA PRO A 67 -7.85 -10.21 18.31
C PRO A 67 -8.62 -8.89 18.31
N VAL A 68 -9.44 -8.65 19.33
CA VAL A 68 -10.34 -7.48 19.40
C VAL A 68 -9.57 -6.17 19.22
N ALA A 69 -8.41 -6.04 19.88
CA ALA A 69 -7.55 -4.86 19.80
C ALA A 69 -7.02 -4.55 18.39
N LEU A 70 -7.03 -5.52 17.47
CA LEU A 70 -6.54 -5.36 16.10
C LEU A 70 -7.66 -5.21 15.06
N ARG A 71 -8.92 -5.41 15.44
CA ARG A 71 -10.05 -5.41 14.48
C ARG A 71 -10.14 -4.12 13.68
N ASP A 72 -10.11 -2.98 14.37
CA ASP A 72 -10.26 -1.68 13.73
C ASP A 72 -9.08 -1.36 12.81
N LYS A 73 -7.86 -1.68 13.26
CA LYS A 73 -6.64 -1.50 12.46
C LYS A 73 -6.64 -2.38 11.21
N VAL A 74 -7.05 -3.64 11.34
CA VAL A 74 -7.13 -4.57 10.20
C VAL A 74 -8.21 -4.12 9.23
N LYS A 75 -9.37 -3.69 9.73
CA LYS A 75 -10.45 -3.17 8.89
C LYS A 75 -10.01 -1.93 8.10
N SER A 76 -9.43 -0.94 8.76
CA SER A 76 -8.92 0.26 8.09
C SER A 76 -7.89 -0.07 7.01
N ALA A 77 -6.98 -1.02 7.27
CA ALA A 77 -6.02 -1.44 6.25
C ALA A 77 -6.69 -2.12 5.03
N LEU A 78 -7.74 -2.91 5.25
CA LEU A 78 -8.50 -3.53 4.15
C LEU A 78 -9.29 -2.48 3.36
N ASP A 79 -9.95 -1.54 4.05
CA ASP A 79 -10.69 -0.44 3.42
C ASP A 79 -9.75 0.43 2.57
N ASP A 80 -8.54 0.72 3.04
CA ASP A 80 -7.51 1.46 2.28
C ASP A 80 -7.06 0.70 1.02
N LEU A 81 -6.90 -0.62 1.10
CA LEU A 81 -6.50 -1.45 -0.04
C LEU A 81 -7.62 -1.57 -1.07
N GLU A 82 -8.87 -1.65 -0.62
CA GLU A 82 -10.07 -1.64 -1.48
C GLU A 82 -10.20 -0.27 -2.18
N ALA A 83 -10.04 0.84 -1.47
CA ALA A 83 -10.07 2.19 -2.03
C ALA A 83 -8.96 2.43 -3.07
N LYS A 84 -7.80 1.78 -2.91
CA LYS A 84 -6.69 1.80 -3.88
C LYS A 84 -6.87 0.85 -5.07
N GLY A 85 -7.94 0.06 -5.09
CA GLY A 85 -8.23 -0.91 -6.15
C GLY A 85 -7.27 -2.11 -6.18
N ILE A 86 -6.62 -2.42 -5.05
CA ILE A 86 -5.66 -3.53 -4.94
C ILE A 86 -6.38 -4.85 -4.65
N ILE A 87 -7.46 -4.78 -3.87
CA ILE A 87 -8.31 -5.93 -3.52
C ILE A 87 -9.77 -5.59 -3.80
N GLU A 88 -10.59 -6.62 -3.99
CA GLU A 88 -12.04 -6.50 -4.16
C GLU A 88 -12.78 -7.57 -3.34
N LYS A 89 -14.06 -7.32 -3.06
CA LYS A 89 -14.92 -8.28 -2.37
C LYS A 89 -15.36 -9.39 -3.34
N VAL A 90 -15.13 -10.64 -2.94
CA VAL A 90 -15.53 -11.84 -3.69
C VAL A 90 -16.39 -12.77 -2.83
N ASN A 91 -17.31 -13.50 -3.46
CA ASN A 91 -18.26 -14.38 -2.77
C ASN A 91 -17.86 -15.87 -2.78
N GLU A 92 -16.87 -16.25 -3.61
CA GLU A 92 -16.49 -17.65 -3.85
C GLU A 92 -14.98 -17.86 -3.74
N ALA A 93 -14.58 -19.07 -3.34
CA ALA A 93 -13.17 -19.48 -3.34
C ALA A 93 -12.81 -20.01 -4.74
N THR A 94 -11.92 -19.31 -5.44
CA THR A 94 -11.35 -19.71 -6.74
C THR A 94 -10.19 -20.69 -6.57
#